data_AF-A0A948WTH0-F1
#
_entry.id   AF-A0A948WTH0-F1
#
_cell.length_a   1.000
_cell.length_b   1.000
_cell.length_c   1.000
_cell.angle_alpha   90.00
_cell.angle_beta   90.00
_cell.angle_gamma   90.00
#
_symmetry.space_group_name_H-M   'P 1'
#
loop_
_entity.id
_entity.type
_entity.pdbx_description
1 polymer ?
#
loop_
_entity_poly.entity_id
_entity_poly.type
_entity_poly.pdbx_seq_one_letter_code
_entity_poly.pdbx_strand_id
1 'polypeptide(L)'
;MNTAFSRWMVLYGLFLILAGMTGYLSNPEKAKTALMSGGTFGIISAVLGLLHARGLQWARTAGGGVLVFLAAVFSWRAAAGWIAFSAGKTEKLFAAVLITVMLSATLVSAAAFFRKKI
;
A
#
# COMPACT_ATOMS: atom_id res chain seq x y z
N MET A 1 -16.83 10.24 16.51
CA MET A 1 -15.80 10.27 15.44
C MET A 1 -15.21 8.87 15.28
N ASN A 2 -15.22 8.30 14.07
CA ASN A 2 -14.70 6.95 13.80
C ASN A 2 -13.15 6.94 13.83
N THR A 3 -12.57 6.94 15.03
CA THR A 3 -11.11 6.89 15.28
C THR A 3 -10.44 5.63 14.72
N ALA A 4 -11.20 4.55 14.56
CA ALA A 4 -10.72 3.28 14.02
C ALA A 4 -10.21 3.41 12.57
N PHE A 5 -10.90 4.15 11.69
CA PHE A 5 -10.49 4.30 10.29
C PHE A 5 -9.18 5.10 10.17
N SER A 6 -9.10 6.22 10.88
CA SER A 6 -7.88 7.04 10.94
C SER A 6 -6.68 6.25 11.44
N ARG A 7 -6.84 5.50 12.53
CA ARG A 7 -5.76 4.68 13.10
C ARG A 7 -5.34 3.58 12.13
N TRP A 8 -6.28 2.97 11.40
CA TRP A 8 -5.99 1.95 10.40
C TRP A 8 -5.24 2.51 9.19
N MET A 9 -5.63 3.68 8.67
CA MET A 9 -4.92 4.35 7.58
C MET A 9 -3.49 4.75 7.96
N VAL A 10 -3.28 5.22 9.20
CA VAL A 10 -1.94 5.56 9.69
C VAL A 10 -1.07 4.30 9.79
N LEU A 11 -1.60 3.21 10.35
CA LEU A 11 -0.89 1.93 10.44
C LEU A 11 -0.57 1.36 9.04
N TYR A 12 -1.52 1.42 8.12
CA TYR A 12 -1.33 1.00 6.73
C TYR A 12 -0.28 1.84 6.01
N GLY A 13 -0.30 3.17 6.20
CA GLY A 13 0.72 4.08 5.66
C GLY A 13 2.11 3.76 6.19
N LEU A 14 2.24 3.49 7.50
CA LEU A 14 3.50 3.09 8.11
C LEU A 14 4.00 1.75 7.56
N PHE A 15 3.08 0.79 7.39
CA PHE A 15 3.38 -0.51 6.80
C PHE A 15 3.88 -0.38 5.36
N LEU A 16 3.28 0.49 4.53
CA LEU A 16 3.76 0.76 3.18
C LEU A 16 5.17 1.35 3.15
N ILE A 17 5.49 2.24 4.09
CA ILE A 17 6.84 2.81 4.22
C ILE A 17 7.84 1.71 4.57
N LEU A 18 7.54 0.88 5.58
CA LEU A 18 8.39 -0.25 5.96
C LEU A 18 8.56 -1.27 4.82
N ALA A 19 7.48 -1.58 4.10
CA ALA A 19 7.53 -2.44 2.93
C ALA A 19 8.41 -1.83 1.82
N GLY A 20 8.27 -0.53 1.54
CA GLY A 20 9.15 0.20 0.61
C GLY A 20 10.63 0.16 1.02
N MET A 21 10.92 0.31 2.32
CA MET A 21 12.27 0.19 2.86
C MET A 21 12.83 -1.23 2.71
N THR A 22 12.03 -2.27 3.01
CA THR A 22 12.47 -3.67 2.83
C THR A 22 12.71 -4.01 1.36
N GLY A 23 11.90 -3.47 0.45
CA GLY A 23 12.12 -3.56 -1.00
C GLY A 23 13.45 -2.93 -1.42
N TYR A 24 13.76 -1.74 -0.88
CA TYR A 24 15.03 -1.04 -1.14
C TYR A 24 16.26 -1.83 -0.65
N LEU A 25 16.19 -2.36 0.57
CA LEU A 25 17.29 -3.14 1.16
C LEU A 25 17.58 -4.43 0.38
N SER A 26 16.58 -5.02 -0.29
CA SER A 26 16.80 -6.23 -1.11
C SER A 26 17.52 -5.99 -2.43
N ASN A 27 17.40 -4.79 -3.02
CA ASN A 27 17.96 -4.50 -4.33
C ASN A 27 18.05 -2.97 -4.57
N PRO A 28 19.03 -2.27 -3.99
CA PRO A 28 19.07 -0.81 -3.96
C PRO A 28 19.14 -0.16 -5.35
N GLU A 29 19.75 -0.82 -6.35
CA GLU A 29 19.84 -0.29 -7.72
C GLU A 29 18.49 -0.32 -8.47
N LYS A 30 17.68 -1.37 -8.27
CA LYS A 30 16.39 -1.55 -8.96
C LYS A 30 15.20 -1.01 -8.15
N ALA A 31 15.37 -0.79 -6.84
CA ALA A 31 14.26 -0.50 -5.92
C ALA A 31 14.13 0.98 -5.48
N LYS A 32 14.93 1.92 -6.01
CA LYS A 32 14.76 3.36 -5.74
C LYS A 32 13.33 3.86 -6.05
N THR A 33 12.77 3.39 -7.15
CA THR A 33 11.40 3.73 -7.56
C THR A 33 10.35 3.14 -6.61
N ALA A 34 10.63 1.97 -6.04
CA ALA A 34 9.75 1.33 -5.06
C ALA A 34 9.80 2.05 -3.70
N LEU A 35 10.97 2.55 -3.28
CA LEU A 35 11.09 3.39 -2.10
C LEU A 35 10.38 4.73 -2.27
N MET A 36 10.58 5.41 -3.41
CA MET A 36 9.90 6.69 -3.68
C MET A 36 8.38 6.52 -3.72
N SER A 37 7.87 5.53 -4.46
CA SER A 37 6.43 5.32 -4.56
C SER A 37 5.83 4.82 -3.24
N GLY A 38 6.42 3.80 -2.60
CA GLY A 38 5.96 3.26 -1.32
C GLY A 38 6.02 4.28 -0.18
N GLY A 39 7.08 5.07 -0.11
CA GLY A 39 7.23 6.16 0.85
C GLY A 39 6.20 7.27 0.62
N THR A 40 6.04 7.72 -0.63
CA THR A 40 5.09 8.79 -0.97
C THR A 40 3.65 8.37 -0.69
N PHE A 41 3.23 7.20 -1.18
CA PHE A 41 1.87 6.69 -0.94
C PHE A 41 1.63 6.33 0.53
N GLY A 42 2.66 5.88 1.25
CA GLY A 42 2.59 5.65 2.70
C GLY A 42 2.38 6.93 3.50
N ILE A 43 3.13 7.99 3.18
CA ILE A 43 2.96 9.32 3.79
C ILE A 43 1.58 9.89 3.46
N ILE A 44 1.16 9.83 2.19
CA ILE A 44 -0.18 10.29 1.78
C ILE A 44 -1.27 9.54 2.57
N SER A 45 -1.15 8.22 2.71
CA SER A 45 -2.10 7.41 3.47
C SER A 45 -2.14 7.79 4.96
N ALA A 46 -0.98 8.05 5.57
CA ALA A 46 -0.89 8.49 6.96
C ALA A 46 -1.48 9.89 7.17
N VAL A 47 -1.18 10.83 6.27
CA VAL A 47 -1.71 12.20 6.30
C VAL A 47 -3.23 12.21 6.12
N LEU A 48 -3.77 11.41 5.21
CA LEU A 48 -5.22 11.26 5.04
C LEU A 48 -5.89 10.66 6.29
N GLY A 49 -5.24 9.70 6.95
CA GLY A 49 -5.69 9.18 8.25
C GLY A 49 -5.75 10.26 9.33
N LEU A 50 -4.72 11.11 9.42
CA LEU A 50 -4.66 12.24 10.36
C LEU A 50 -5.70 13.33 10.03
N LEU A 51 -5.90 13.66 8.75
CA LEU A 51 -6.90 14.64 8.31
C LEU A 51 -8.33 14.15 8.61
N HIS A 52 -8.60 12.86 8.41
CA HIS A 52 -9.87 12.26 8.84
C HIS A 52 -10.03 12.32 10.38
N ALA A 53 -8.95 12.17 11.14
CA ALA A 53 -8.99 12.28 12.60
C ALA A 53 -9.32 13.71 13.06
N ARG A 54 -9.04 14.72 12.24
CA ARG A 54 -9.43 16.13 12.44
C ARG A 54 -10.86 16.44 11.99
N GLY A 55 -11.63 15.44 11.56
CA GLY A 55 -13.04 15.61 11.18
C GLY A 55 -13.29 15.98 9.71
N LEU A 56 -12.24 16.05 8.87
CA LEU A 56 -12.41 16.31 7.45
C LEU A 56 -12.94 15.08 6.72
N GLN A 57 -14.24 15.07 6.44
CA GLN A 57 -14.94 13.92 5.81
C GLN A 57 -14.42 13.59 4.41
N TRP A 58 -13.90 14.58 3.66
CA TRP A 58 -13.30 14.35 2.33
C TRP A 58 -12.06 13.46 2.39
N ALA A 59 -11.35 13.42 3.52
CA ALA A 59 -10.19 12.54 3.69
C ALA A 59 -10.60 11.06 3.66
N ARG A 60 -11.87 10.75 3.99
CA ARG A 60 -12.44 9.41 3.88
C ARG A 60 -12.57 8.98 2.42
N THR A 61 -13.14 9.82 1.56
CA THR A 61 -13.31 9.53 0.14
C THR A 61 -11.97 9.50 -0.60
N ALA A 62 -11.07 10.44 -0.29
CA ALA A 62 -9.71 10.43 -0.81
C ALA A 62 -8.93 9.17 -0.38
N GLY A 63 -9.02 8.77 0.89
CA GLY A 63 -8.39 7.54 1.39
C GLY A 63 -8.92 6.28 0.72
N GLY A 64 -10.23 6.21 0.49
CA GLY A 64 -10.85 5.14 -0.30
C GLY A 64 -10.33 5.10 -1.75
N GLY A 65 -10.22 6.25 -2.40
CA GLY A 65 -9.66 6.36 -3.75
C GLY A 65 -8.21 5.88 -3.83
N VAL A 66 -7.37 6.27 -2.86
CA VAL A 66 -5.97 5.83 -2.76
C VAL A 66 -5.87 4.32 -2.56
N LEU A 67 -6.73 3.72 -1.72
CA LEU A 67 -6.76 2.27 -1.52
C LEU A 67 -7.13 1.51 -2.80
N VAL A 68 -8.15 1.97 -3.53
CA VAL A 68 -8.56 1.36 -4.80
C VAL A 68 -7.44 1.48 -5.85
N PHE A 69 -6.85 2.66 -5.96
CA PHE A 69 -5.73 2.90 -6.87
C PHE A 69 -4.53 2.00 -6.54
N LEU A 70 -4.12 1.92 -5.29
CA LEU A 70 -3.03 1.04 -4.84
C LEU A 70 -3.35 -0.43 -5.08
N ALA A 71 -4.60 -0.85 -4.86
CA ALA A 71 -5.00 -2.23 -5.12
C ALA A 71 -4.85 -2.57 -6.61
N ALA A 72 -5.25 -1.69 -7.52
CA ALA A 72 -5.06 -1.88 -8.96
C ALA A 72 -3.59 -1.95 -9.35
N VAL A 73 -2.78 -1.00 -8.86
CA VAL A 73 -1.33 -0.95 -9.13
C VAL A 73 -0.62 -2.19 -8.60
N PHE A 74 -0.89 -2.59 -7.34
CA PHE A 74 -0.27 -3.78 -6.75
C PHE A 74 -0.74 -5.07 -7.41
N SER A 75 -2.00 -5.16 -7.83
CA SER A 75 -2.50 -6.32 -8.59
C SER A 75 -1.73 -6.48 -9.90
N TRP A 76 -1.60 -5.40 -10.67
CA TRP A 76 -0.81 -5.40 -11.90
C TRP A 76 0.66 -5.74 -11.65
N ARG A 77 1.28 -5.11 -10.66
CA ARG A 77 2.69 -5.33 -10.31
C ARG A 77 2.96 -6.72 -9.77
N ALA A 78 2.04 -7.31 -9.02
CA ALA A 78 2.12 -8.69 -8.55
C ALA A 78 2.08 -9.65 -9.74
N ALA A 79 1.10 -9.51 -10.63
CA ALA A 79 0.99 -10.33 -11.84
C ALA A 79 2.25 -10.25 -12.70
N ALA A 80 2.75 -9.04 -12.97
CA ALA A 80 3.99 -8.84 -13.72
C ALA A 80 5.23 -9.45 -13.01
N GLY A 81 5.26 -9.43 -11.67
CA GLY A 81 6.31 -10.06 -10.87
C GLY A 81 6.31 -11.58 -11.00
N TRP A 82 5.14 -12.21 -10.87
CA TRP A 82 4.97 -13.65 -10.99
C TRP A 82 5.22 -14.16 -12.41
N ILE A 83 4.77 -13.44 -13.45
CA ILE A 83 5.07 -13.77 -14.85
C ILE A 83 6.57 -13.73 -15.12
N ALA A 84 7.29 -12.75 -14.57
CA ALA A 84 8.73 -12.67 -14.73
C ALA A 84 9.48 -13.77 -13.97
N PHE A 85 8.95 -14.20 -12.82
CA PHE A 85 9.48 -15.36 -12.09
C PHE A 85 9.29 -16.65 -12.88
N SER A 86 8.10 -16.90 -13.45
CA SER A 86 7.85 -18.08 -14.30
C SER A 86 8.67 -18.05 -15.60
N ALA A 87 9.10 -16.88 -16.05
CA ALA A 87 10.04 -16.71 -17.16
C ALA A 87 11.53 -16.89 -16.78
N GLY A 88 11.82 -17.40 -15.58
CA GLY A 88 13.18 -17.76 -15.13
C GLY A 88 13.95 -16.67 -14.37
N LYS A 89 13.35 -15.49 -14.11
CA LYS A 89 14.01 -14.40 -13.35
C LYS A 89 13.76 -14.55 -11.85
N THR A 90 14.43 -15.51 -11.22
CA THR A 90 14.40 -15.79 -9.77
C THR A 90 14.74 -14.57 -8.90
N GLU A 91 15.52 -13.63 -9.40
CA GLU A 91 15.80 -12.34 -8.72
C GLU A 91 14.54 -11.50 -8.42
N LYS A 92 13.42 -11.74 -9.13
CA LYS A 92 12.16 -11.00 -8.95
C LYS A 92 11.20 -11.64 -7.95
N LEU A 93 11.54 -12.82 -7.42
CA LEU A 93 10.68 -13.56 -6.49
C LEU A 93 10.42 -12.76 -5.20
N PHE A 94 11.47 -12.15 -4.63
CA PHE A 94 11.33 -11.30 -3.44
C PHE A 94 10.39 -10.12 -3.68
N ALA A 95 10.56 -9.41 -4.81
CA ALA A 95 9.69 -8.29 -5.17
C ALA A 95 8.24 -8.76 -5.41
N ALA A 96 8.04 -9.90 -6.08
CA ALA A 96 6.71 -10.46 -6.30
C ALA A 96 6.02 -10.80 -4.98
N VAL A 97 6.69 -11.48 -4.06
CA VAL A 97 6.16 -11.81 -2.72
C VAL A 97 5.85 -10.53 -1.94
N LEU A 98 6.79 -9.58 -1.89
CA LEU A 98 6.60 -8.31 -1.18
C LEU A 98 5.38 -7.54 -1.71
N ILE A 99 5.23 -7.41 -3.03
CA ILE A 99 4.07 -6.74 -3.64
C ILE A 99 2.78 -7.52 -3.37
N THR A 100 2.83 -8.85 -3.35
CA THR A 100 1.65 -9.68 -3.02
C THR A 100 1.20 -9.45 -1.57
N VAL A 101 2.15 -9.38 -0.64
CA VAL A 101 1.89 -9.03 0.78
C VAL A 101 1.33 -7.61 0.90
N MET A 102 1.88 -6.65 0.17
CA MET A 102 1.36 -5.27 0.12
C MET A 102 -0.07 -5.25 -0.44
N LEU A 103 -0.35 -5.98 -1.51
CA LEU A 103 -1.68 -6.11 -2.10
C LEU A 103 -2.68 -6.70 -1.09
N SER A 104 -2.32 -7.77 -0.39
CA SER A 104 -3.16 -8.37 0.65
C SER A 104 -3.48 -7.35 1.75
N ALA A 105 -2.50 -6.59 2.22
CA ALA A 105 -2.72 -5.52 3.21
C ALA A 105 -3.65 -4.41 2.68
N THR A 106 -3.51 -4.03 1.40
CA THR A 106 -4.41 -3.06 0.74
C THR A 106 -5.82 -3.60 0.64
N LEU A 107 -6.01 -4.87 0.24
CA LEU A 107 -7.31 -5.51 0.13
C LEU A 107 -8.00 -5.65 1.49
N VAL A 108 -7.26 -6.02 2.54
CA VAL A 108 -7.79 -6.05 3.91
C VAL A 108 -8.22 -4.65 4.34
N SER A 109 -7.42 -3.63 4.06
CA SER A 109 -7.74 -2.24 4.39
C SER A 109 -8.93 -1.70 3.61
N ALA A 110 -9.04 -2.04 2.33
CA ALA A 110 -10.18 -1.73 1.48
C ALA A 110 -11.45 -2.47 1.95
N ALA A 111 -11.36 -3.77 2.25
CA ALA A 111 -12.48 -4.55 2.77
C ALA A 111 -12.95 -4.02 4.13
N ALA A 112 -12.03 -3.62 5.01
CA ALA A 112 -12.36 -2.97 6.28
C ALA A 112 -13.04 -1.61 6.07
N PHE A 113 -12.60 -0.85 5.07
CA PHE A 113 -13.23 0.41 4.66
C PHE A 113 -14.66 0.21 4.14
N PHE A 114 -14.89 -0.77 3.26
CA PHE A 114 -16.21 -1.06 2.70
C PHE A 114 -17.16 -1.76 3.67
N ARG A 115 -16.65 -2.57 4.61
CA ARG A 115 -17.47 -3.23 5.65
C ARG A 115 -18.02 -2.26 6.69
N LYS A 116 -17.31 -1.17 7.03
CA LYS A 116 -17.83 -0.15 7.95
C LYS A 116 -18.70 0.89 7.23
N LYS A 117 -19.90 0.49 6.85
CA LYS A 117 -21.05 1.37 6.58
C LYS A 117 -21.74 1.73 7.92
N ILE A 118 -21.04 2.46 8.81
CA ILE A 118 -21.65 3.09 10.00
C ILE A 118 -20.97 4.44 10.23
#